data_AF-B3QN10-F1
#
_entry.id   AF-B3QN10-F1
#
_cell.length_a   1.000
_cell.length_b   1.000
_cell.length_c   1.000
_cell.angle_alpha   90.00
_cell.angle_beta   90.00
_cell.angle_gamma   90.00
#
_symmetry.space_group_name_H-M   'P 1'
#
loop_
_entity.id
_entity.type
_entity.pdbx_description
1 polymer ?
#
loop_
_entity_poly.entity_id
_entity_poly.type
_entity_poly.pdbx_seq_one_letter_code
_entity_poly.pdbx_strand_id
1 'polypeptide(L)'
;MAQEYPIPRFHFQVDWGGAKLSFTEVTGLVMEREKIEYRHSDSKDFNKIAMPGMVKNSNITLKRGKFENDFDFNTWLEDVANERVENRRDVTIRLLNEKHAPVAAWTAARCFPVKITAPDLKSDANEVAIESIELAHEGLKLMKV
;
A
#
# COMPACT_ATOMS: atom_id res chain seq x y z
N MET A 1 20.36 5.34 -19.26
CA MET A 1 20.20 4.04 -19.94
C MET A 1 19.31 3.18 -19.05
N ALA A 2 18.28 2.54 -19.60
CA ALA A 2 17.47 1.61 -18.82
C ALA A 2 18.37 0.45 -18.38
N GLN A 3 18.36 0.12 -17.08
CA GLN A 3 19.16 -0.98 -16.56
C GLN A 3 18.69 -2.30 -17.20
N GLU A 4 19.65 -3.09 -17.70
CA GLU A 4 19.40 -4.30 -18.51
C GLU A 4 18.77 -5.44 -17.69
N TYR A 5 18.89 -5.35 -16.35
CA TYR A 5 18.33 -6.31 -15.41
C TYR A 5 17.22 -5.68 -14.55
N PRO A 6 16.14 -6.43 -14.25
CA PRO A 6 15.10 -5.99 -13.32
C PRO A 6 15.65 -5.70 -11.93
N ILE A 7 15.07 -4.70 -11.25
CA ILE A 7 15.48 -4.29 -9.90
C ILE A 7 14.91 -5.30 -8.89
N PRO A 8 15.70 -5.78 -7.92
CA PRO A 8 15.19 -6.66 -6.89
C PRO A 8 14.15 -5.97 -6.00
N ARG A 9 13.06 -6.68 -5.69
CA ARG A 9 11.94 -6.15 -4.89
C ARG A 9 12.20 -6.03 -3.39
N PHE A 10 13.28 -6.61 -2.87
CA PHE A 10 13.50 -6.73 -1.42
C PHE A 10 14.04 -5.46 -0.76
N HIS A 11 14.55 -4.50 -1.54
CA HIS A 11 15.11 -3.27 -1.01
C HIS A 11 14.15 -2.10 -1.24
N PHE A 12 13.36 -1.79 -0.21
CA PHE A 12 12.38 -0.72 -0.25
C PHE A 12 12.35 0.04 1.08
N GLN A 13 11.82 1.26 1.02
CA GLN A 13 11.62 2.12 2.17
C GLN A 13 10.18 2.61 2.17
N VAL A 14 9.55 2.61 3.34
CA VAL A 14 8.22 3.18 3.54
C VAL A 14 8.35 4.44 4.39
N ASP A 15 7.64 5.46 3.97
CA ASP A 15 7.57 6.75 4.61
C ASP A 15 6.10 7.07 4.85
N TRP A 16 5.74 7.27 6.10
CA TRP A 16 4.38 7.62 6.47
C TRP A 16 4.38 8.79 7.45
N GLY A 17 3.74 9.91 7.10
CA GLY A 17 3.75 11.11 7.95
C GLY A 17 5.14 11.61 8.38
N GLY A 18 6.19 11.39 7.57
CA GLY A 18 7.56 11.86 7.84
C GLY A 18 8.43 10.91 8.66
N ALA A 19 7.87 9.80 9.19
CA ALA A 19 8.66 8.74 9.81
C ALA A 19 9.07 7.70 8.76
N LYS A 20 10.39 7.51 8.60
CA LYS A 20 10.96 6.44 7.78
C LYS A 20 10.97 5.16 8.60
N LEU A 21 10.17 4.18 8.18
CA LEU A 21 10.04 2.90 8.85
C LEU A 21 10.45 1.76 7.94
N SER A 22 11.06 0.75 8.56
CA SER A 22 11.42 -0.49 7.93
C SER A 22 10.26 -1.46 8.07
N PHE A 23 9.79 -1.98 6.93
CA PHE A 23 8.74 -3.00 6.88
C PHE A 23 9.33 -4.28 6.28
N THR A 24 8.83 -5.42 6.74
CA THR A 24 9.22 -6.74 6.24
C THR A 24 8.50 -7.05 4.93
N GLU A 25 7.24 -6.62 4.79
CA GLU A 25 6.43 -6.92 3.62
C GLU A 25 5.45 -5.78 3.32
N VAL A 26 5.26 -5.49 2.04
CA VAL A 26 4.28 -4.53 1.53
C VAL A 26 3.51 -5.19 0.39
N THR A 27 2.19 -5.29 0.52
CA THR A 27 1.30 -5.89 -0.47
C THR A 27 0.07 -5.01 -0.72
N GLY A 28 -0.70 -5.32 -1.77
CA GLY A 28 -1.91 -4.57 -2.09
C GLY A 28 -1.69 -3.29 -2.90
N LEU A 29 -0.49 -3.10 -3.46
CA LEU A 29 -0.20 -1.99 -4.40
C LEU A 29 -0.80 -2.25 -5.78
N VAL A 30 -2.13 -2.21 -5.86
CA VAL A 30 -2.89 -2.50 -7.07
C VAL A 30 -3.62 -1.23 -7.52
N MET A 31 -3.43 -0.84 -8.78
CA MET A 31 -4.21 0.21 -9.43
C MET A 31 -5.19 -0.47 -10.39
N GLU A 32 -6.45 -0.57 -9.99
CA GLU A 32 -7.50 -1.20 -10.79
C GLU A 32 -8.54 -0.15 -11.21
N ARG A 33 -9.07 -0.30 -12.44
CA ARG A 33 -10.23 0.44 -12.93
C ARG A 33 -11.29 -0.56 -13.35
N GLU A 34 -12.52 -0.33 -12.92
CA GLU A 34 -13.63 -1.17 -13.34
C GLU A 34 -13.84 -1.04 -14.86
N LYS A 35 -14.18 -2.15 -15.51
CA LYS A 35 -14.48 -2.17 -16.94
C LYS A 35 -15.99 -2.07 -17.14
N ILE A 36 -16.44 -1.01 -17.78
CA ILE A 36 -17.85 -0.88 -18.19
C ILE A 36 -17.95 -1.39 -19.63
N GLU A 37 -18.80 -2.39 -19.85
CA GLU A 37 -19.07 -2.92 -21.19
C GLU A 37 -20.41 -2.41 -21.69
N TYR A 38 -20.40 -1.77 -22.87
CA TYR A 38 -21.59 -1.22 -23.50
C TYR A 38 -21.73 -1.77 -24.93
N ARG A 39 -22.97 -2.09 -25.32
CA ARG A 39 -23.33 -2.45 -26.69
C ARG A 39 -24.58 -1.68 -27.07
N HIS A 40 -24.48 -0.88 -28.12
CA HIS A 40 -25.66 -0.27 -28.75
C HIS A 40 -26.24 -1.24 -29.79
N SER A 41 -27.55 -1.18 -29.98
CA SER A 41 -28.33 -2.17 -30.74
C SER A 41 -27.93 -2.26 -32.22
N ASP A 42 -27.45 -1.15 -32.80
CA ASP A 42 -27.05 -1.00 -34.20
C ASP A 42 -25.54 -1.17 -34.45
N SER A 43 -24.79 -1.70 -33.47
CA SER A 43 -23.35 -1.97 -33.64
C SER A 43 -23.12 -3.04 -34.70
N LYS A 44 -22.41 -2.67 -35.78
CA LYS A 44 -22.00 -3.57 -36.87
C LYS A 44 -21.01 -4.63 -36.40
N ASP A 45 -20.20 -4.30 -35.39
CA ASP A 45 -19.23 -5.21 -34.81
C ASP A 45 -19.88 -6.08 -33.72
N PHE A 46 -19.56 -7.38 -33.73
CA PHE A 46 -20.11 -8.39 -32.82
C PHE A 46 -19.38 -8.47 -31.46
N ASN A 47 -18.70 -7.40 -31.06
CA ASN A 47 -18.05 -7.25 -29.76
C ASN A 47 -18.73 -6.15 -28.92
N LYS A 48 -18.39 -6.10 -27.63
CA LYS A 48 -18.83 -5.04 -26.71
C LYS A 48 -17.76 -3.94 -26.69
N ILE A 49 -18.18 -2.68 -26.60
CA ILE A 49 -17.28 -1.54 -26.39
C ILE A 49 -16.87 -1.54 -24.92
N ALA A 50 -15.57 -1.50 -24.66
CA ALA A 50 -15.02 -1.40 -23.32
C ALA A 50 -14.69 0.06 -22.98
N MET A 51 -15.25 0.56 -21.88
CA MET A 51 -14.98 1.89 -21.35
C MET A 51 -14.35 1.80 -19.95
N PRO A 52 -13.39 2.67 -19.60
CA PRO A 52 -12.84 2.74 -18.25
C PRO A 52 -13.91 3.31 -17.30
N GLY A 53 -14.23 2.56 -16.25
CA GLY A 53 -15.14 2.93 -15.18
C GLY A 53 -14.42 3.55 -13.98
N MET A 54 -15.01 3.39 -12.79
CA MET A 54 -14.49 3.96 -11.54
C MET A 54 -13.16 3.31 -11.13
N VAL A 55 -12.34 4.09 -10.41
CA VAL A 55 -11.09 3.60 -9.81
C VAL A 55 -11.44 2.76 -8.60
N LYS A 56 -10.95 1.53 -8.58
CA LYS A 56 -11.09 0.62 -7.45
C LYS A 56 -9.79 0.66 -6.63
N ASN A 57 -9.91 1.18 -5.41
CA ASN A 57 -8.81 1.23 -4.46
C ASN A 57 -8.86 -0.02 -3.58
N SER A 58 -7.84 -0.88 -3.71
CA SER A 58 -7.64 -2.03 -2.82
C SER A 58 -6.90 -1.60 -1.57
N ASN A 59 -7.11 -2.32 -0.46
CA ASN A 59 -6.36 -2.04 0.75
C ASN A 59 -4.88 -2.43 0.58
N ILE A 60 -4.00 -1.63 1.15
CA ILE A 60 -2.55 -1.91 1.23
C ILE A 60 -2.29 -2.60 2.57
N THR A 61 -1.58 -3.72 2.55
CA THR A 61 -1.16 -4.41 3.78
C THR A 61 0.33 -4.21 3.99
N LEU A 62 0.69 -3.76 5.18
CA LEU A 62 2.08 -3.57 5.59
C LEU A 62 2.36 -4.47 6.79
N LYS A 63 3.51 -5.17 6.78
CA LYS A 63 3.95 -6.02 7.88
C LYS A 63 5.29 -5.55 8.45
N ARG A 64 5.38 -5.50 9.76
CA ARG A 64 6.51 -4.94 10.52
C ARG A 64 6.80 -5.80 11.75
N GLY A 65 8.07 -5.89 12.14
CA GLY A 65 8.44 -6.49 13.42
C GLY A 65 7.97 -5.64 14.60
N LYS A 66 7.48 -6.25 15.67
CA LYS A 66 7.08 -5.54 16.89
C LYS A 66 8.33 -5.11 17.67
N PHE A 67 8.42 -3.81 17.99
CA PHE A 67 9.48 -3.25 18.83
C PHE A 67 8.96 -2.85 20.21
N GLU A 68 9.86 -2.80 21.20
CA GLU A 68 9.55 -2.27 22.52
C GLU A 68 9.14 -0.79 22.42
N ASN A 69 8.07 -0.40 23.12
CA ASN A 69 7.48 0.95 23.11
C ASN A 69 6.94 1.45 21.75
N ASP A 70 6.80 0.59 20.74
CA ASP A 70 6.15 0.96 19.47
C ASP A 70 4.64 0.71 19.54
N PHE A 71 3.90 1.79 19.77
CA PHE A 71 2.44 1.82 19.79
C PHE A 71 1.84 2.61 18.63
N ASP A 72 2.64 3.07 17.66
CA ASP A 72 2.20 4.01 16.61
C ASP A 72 1.03 3.45 15.79
N PHE A 73 1.01 2.14 15.51
CA PHE A 73 -0.12 1.51 14.82
C PHE A 73 -1.42 1.65 15.61
N ASN A 74 -1.41 1.32 16.90
CA ASN A 74 -2.59 1.34 17.75
C ASN A 74 -3.05 2.78 18.00
N THR A 75 -2.12 3.68 18.31
CA THR A 75 -2.39 5.10 18.47
C THR A 75 -3.03 5.67 17.20
N TRP A 76 -2.49 5.36 16.03
CA TRP A 76 -3.06 5.84 14.77
C TRP A 76 -4.48 5.28 14.50
N LEU A 77 -4.75 4.02 14.87
CA LEU A 77 -6.09 3.46 14.75
C LEU A 77 -7.10 4.15 15.68
N GLU A 78 -6.71 4.42 16.92
CA GLU A 78 -7.54 5.13 17.90
C GLU A 78 -7.77 6.59 17.48
N ASP A 79 -6.72 7.28 17.02
CA ASP A 79 -6.77 8.66 16.55
C ASP A 79 -7.74 8.83 15.38
N VAL A 80 -7.75 7.89 14.42
CA VAL A 80 -8.69 7.91 13.30
C VAL A 80 -10.12 7.57 13.74
N ALA A 81 -10.29 6.70 14.73
CA ALA A 81 -11.61 6.38 15.28
C ALA A 81 -12.26 7.59 15.97
N ASN A 82 -11.45 8.37 16.70
CA ASN A 82 -11.88 9.56 17.42
C ASN A 82 -12.09 10.77 16.47
N GLU A 83 -11.15 11.00 15.56
CA GLU A 83 -11.14 12.13 14.63
C GLU A 83 -11.16 11.61 13.18
N ARG A 84 -12.36 11.31 12.68
CA ARG A 84 -12.62 10.65 11.38
C ARG A 84 -11.97 11.32 10.15
N VAL A 85 -11.48 12.56 10.28
CA VAL A 85 -11.06 13.41 9.16
C VAL A 85 -9.60 13.87 9.26
N GLU A 86 -9.09 14.25 10.44
CA GLU A 86 -7.81 14.96 10.53
C GLU A 86 -6.57 14.04 10.55
N ASN A 87 -6.70 12.78 10.96
CA ASN A 87 -5.55 11.88 11.14
C ASN A 87 -5.26 10.96 9.94
N ARG A 88 -5.66 11.36 8.72
CA ARG A 88 -5.30 10.63 7.49
C ARG A 88 -3.86 10.97 7.09
N ARG A 89 -3.04 9.94 6.86
CA ARG A 89 -1.61 10.09 6.53
C ARG A 89 -1.37 9.69 5.08
N ASP A 90 -0.47 10.39 4.40
CA ASP A 90 0.02 9.94 3.09
C ASP A 90 1.15 8.92 3.30
N VAL A 91 1.11 7.82 2.55
CA VAL A 91 2.09 6.74 2.63
C VAL A 91 2.83 6.65 1.32
N THR A 92 4.15 6.82 1.37
CA THR A 92 5.03 6.71 0.20
C THR A 92 5.94 5.51 0.33
N ILE A 93 5.86 4.60 -0.63
CA ILE A 93 6.67 3.38 -0.72
C ILE A 93 7.67 3.59 -1.85
N ARG A 94 8.97 3.50 -1.54
CA ARG A 94 10.06 3.75 -2.48
C ARG A 94 10.85 2.46 -2.68
N LEU A 95 10.97 2.01 -3.92
CA LEU A 95 11.91 0.95 -4.30
C LEU A 95 13.30 1.56 -4.47
N LEU A 96 14.29 0.98 -3.81
CA LEU A 96 15.66 1.47 -3.78
C LEU A 96 16.57 0.58 -4.64
N ASN A 97 17.57 1.18 -5.28
CA ASN A 97 18.67 0.45 -5.91
C ASN A 97 19.79 0.10 -4.90
N GLU A 98 20.85 -0.54 -5.40
CA GLU A 98 22.04 -0.91 -4.61
C GLU A 98 22.77 0.29 -3.98
N LYS A 99 22.58 1.50 -4.53
CA LYS A 99 23.14 2.75 -4.01
C LYS A 99 22.19 3.47 -3.05
N HIS A 100 21.13 2.81 -2.60
CA HIS A 100 20.05 3.39 -1.78
C HIS A 100 19.34 4.59 -2.44
N ALA A 101 19.43 4.72 -3.76
CA ALA A 101 18.71 5.74 -4.51
C ALA A 101 17.32 5.20 -4.90
N PRO A 102 16.24 5.99 -4.74
CA PRO A 102 14.91 5.58 -5.15
C PRO A 102 14.85 5.48 -6.69
N VAL A 103 14.23 4.41 -7.19
CA VAL A 103 14.05 4.19 -8.64
C VAL A 103 12.58 4.18 -9.03
N ALA A 104 11.71 3.74 -8.14
CA ALA A 104 10.27 3.85 -8.29
C ALA A 104 9.68 4.24 -6.94
N ALA A 105 8.64 5.08 -6.96
CA ALA A 105 7.92 5.45 -5.76
C ALA A 105 6.41 5.38 -6.00
N TRP A 106 5.68 4.79 -5.06
CA TRP A 106 4.22 4.76 -5.04
C TRP A 106 3.74 5.56 -3.85
N THR A 107 2.88 6.54 -4.09
CA THR A 107 2.28 7.34 -3.02
C THR A 107 0.79 7.02 -2.95
N ALA A 108 0.36 6.55 -1.80
CA ALA A 108 -1.02 6.37 -1.43
C ALA A 108 -1.49 7.60 -0.63
N ALA A 109 -2.54 8.25 -1.10
CA ALA A 109 -3.05 9.48 -0.52
C ALA A 109 -4.17 9.24 0.50
N ARG A 110 -4.18 10.02 1.57
CA ARG A 110 -5.20 10.03 2.63
C ARG A 110 -5.48 8.62 3.17
N CYS A 111 -4.42 7.91 3.51
CA CYS A 111 -4.53 6.57 4.07
C CYS A 111 -5.04 6.61 5.50
N PHE A 112 -5.76 5.57 5.89
CA PHE A 112 -6.15 5.31 7.27
C PHE A 112 -6.17 3.81 7.56
N PRO A 113 -5.87 3.38 8.79
CA PRO A 113 -5.87 1.97 9.16
C PRO A 113 -7.30 1.45 9.27
N VAL A 114 -7.54 0.29 8.67
CA VAL A 114 -8.82 -0.43 8.71
C VAL A 114 -8.75 -1.58 9.70
N LYS A 115 -7.58 -2.22 9.80
CA LYS A 115 -7.38 -3.39 10.64
C LYS A 115 -5.92 -3.52 11.04
N ILE A 116 -5.70 -3.86 12.31
CA ILE A 116 -4.40 -4.24 12.86
C ILE A 116 -4.50 -5.68 13.34
N THR A 117 -3.51 -6.49 12.99
CA THR A 117 -3.39 -7.88 13.43
C THR A 117 -2.14 -7.99 14.29
N ALA A 118 -2.33 -8.42 15.53
CA ALA A 118 -1.25 -8.69 16.47
C ALA A 118 -0.44 -9.93 16.03
N PRO A 119 0.83 -10.05 16.45
CA PRO A 119 1.62 -11.26 16.20
C PRO A 119 1.01 -12.47 16.89
N ASP A 120 1.09 -13.63 16.24
CA ASP A 120 0.73 -14.91 16.87
C ASP A 120 1.74 -15.26 17.95
N LEU A 121 1.26 -15.45 19.19
CA LEU A 121 2.11 -15.74 20.34
C LEU A 121 2.14 -17.25 20.60
N LYS A 122 3.27 -17.89 20.23
CA LYS A 122 3.50 -19.31 20.45
C LYS A 122 4.80 -19.52 21.23
N SER A 123 4.70 -20.10 22.43
CA SER A 123 5.83 -20.28 23.35
C SER A 123 6.93 -21.23 22.85
N ASP A 124 6.64 -22.04 21.84
CA ASP A 124 7.53 -23.08 21.29
C ASP A 124 8.06 -22.71 19.89
N ALA A 125 7.73 -21.51 19.38
CA ALA A 125 8.23 -21.03 18.09
C ALA A 125 9.41 -20.07 18.28
N ASN A 126 10.43 -20.17 17.42
CA ASN A 126 11.60 -19.29 17.42
C ASN A 126 11.54 -18.33 16.23
N GLU A 127 10.53 -17.47 16.21
CA GLU A 127 10.24 -16.53 15.13
C GLU A 127 10.08 -15.11 15.70
N VAL A 128 10.32 -14.11 14.84
CA VAL A 128 10.15 -12.69 15.22
C VAL A 128 8.66 -12.36 15.28
N ALA A 129 8.24 -11.63 16.31
CA ALA A 129 6.88 -11.11 16.40
C ALA A 129 6.61 -10.10 15.26
N ILE A 130 5.76 -10.45 14.30
CA ILE A 130 5.36 -9.57 13.19
C ILE A 130 3.92 -9.10 13.39
N GLU A 131 3.73 -7.79 13.42
CA GLU A 131 2.42 -7.14 13.35
C GLU A 131 2.07 -6.78 11.89
N SER A 132 0.78 -6.83 11.56
CA SER A 132 0.27 -6.49 10.24
C SER A 132 -0.79 -5.40 10.33
N ILE A 133 -0.71 -4.41 9.45
CA ILE A 133 -1.67 -3.31 9.35
C ILE A 133 -2.24 -3.25 7.93
N GLU A 134 -3.56 -3.13 7.82
CA GLU A 134 -4.28 -2.93 6.57
C GLU A 134 -4.73 -1.47 6.47
N LEU A 135 -4.37 -0.82 5.38
CA LEU A 135 -4.64 0.59 5.11
C LEU A 135 -5.62 0.72 3.94
N ALA A 136 -6.69 1.46 4.14
CA ALA A 136 -7.50 1.97 3.04
C ALA A 136 -6.91 3.30 2.55
N HIS A 137 -6.98 3.55 1.25
CA HIS A 137 -6.46 4.77 0.64
C HIS A 137 -7.46 5.33 -0.39
N GLU A 138 -7.37 6.64 -0.64
CA GLU A 138 -8.23 7.30 -1.62
C GLU A 138 -7.61 7.40 -3.01
N GLY A 139 -6.36 6.99 -3.15
CA GLY A 139 -5.74 6.81 -4.47
C GLY A 139 -4.27 6.45 -4.38
N LEU A 140 -3.85 5.54 -5.25
CA LEU A 140 -2.45 5.16 -5.42
C LEU A 140 -1.92 5.80 -6.70
N LYS A 141 -0.78 6.50 -6.60
CA LYS A 141 -0.11 7.13 -7.74
C LYS A 141 1.33 6.65 -7.84
N LEU A 142 1.77 6.34 -9.06
CA LEU A 142 3.18 6.13 -9.36
C LEU A 142 3.85 7.49 -9.55
N MET A 143 4.84 7.78 -8.72
CA MET A 143 5.68 8.96 -8.80
C MET A 143 6.85 8.69 -9.75
N LYS A 144 7.17 9.67 -10.59
CA LYS A 144 8.43 9.68 -11.34
C LYS A 144 9.52 10.13 -10.37
N VAL A 145 10.53 9.30 -10.18
CA VAL A 145 11.71 9.58 -9.36
C VAL A 145 12.81 10.17 -10.22
#